data_AF-A0A968BY83-F1
#
_entry.id   AF-A0A968BY83-F1
#
_cell.length_a   1.000
_cell.length_b   1.000
_cell.length_c   1.000
_cell.angle_alpha   90.00
_cell.angle_beta   90.00
_cell.angle_gamma   90.00
#
_symmetry.space_group_name_H-M   'P 1'
#
loop_
_entity.id
_entity.type
_entity.pdbx_description
1 polymer ?
#
loop_
_entity_poly.entity_id
_entity_poly.type
_entity_poly.pdbx_seq_one_letter_code
_entity_poly.pdbx_strand_id
1 'polypeptide(L)'
;MLNLSAHHYTARDLAQARHAHELTAREEIILNLDLAQSGLGSESCGPGVLPQYRLEDRRYSYRLRLRPLSGTGESPADLGKQVLPTFERTE
;
A
#
# COMPACT_ATOMS: atom_id res chain seq x y z
N MET A 1 1.48 6.68 -9.20
CA MET A 1 1.83 5.25 -9.06
C MET A 1 1.25 4.78 -7.74
N LEU A 2 0.52 3.67 -7.72
CA LEU A 2 -0.09 3.09 -6.51
C LEU A 2 0.97 2.23 -5.81
N ASN A 3 1.11 2.36 -4.48
CA ASN A 3 1.86 1.40 -3.68
C ASN A 3 0.88 0.44 -2.98
N LEU A 4 1.20 -0.85 -2.99
CA LEU A 4 0.32 -1.91 -2.49
C LEU A 4 1.15 -3.01 -1.84
N SER A 5 0.67 -3.51 -0.70
CA SER A 5 1.16 -4.75 -0.10
C SER A 5 0.00 -5.61 0.37
N ALA A 6 0.18 -6.93 0.34
CA ALA A 6 -0.82 -7.91 0.79
C ALA A 6 -0.09 -9.04 1.56
N HIS A 7 -0.45 -9.23 2.82
CA HIS A 7 0.22 -10.17 3.71
C HIS A 7 -0.77 -10.96 4.57
N HIS A 8 -0.40 -12.17 4.99
CA HIS A 8 -1.10 -12.92 6.05
C HIS A 8 -0.69 -12.48 7.47
N TYR A 9 -0.05 -11.31 7.60
CA TYR A 9 0.52 -10.80 8.84
C TYR A 9 0.19 -9.32 8.98
N THR A 10 -0.18 -8.89 10.18
CA THR A 10 -0.33 -7.46 10.49
C THR A 10 1.04 -6.80 10.63
N ALA A 11 1.08 -5.48 10.52
CA ALA A 11 2.31 -4.71 10.81
C ALA A 11 2.85 -5.00 12.22
N ARG A 12 1.97 -5.28 13.19
CA ARG A 12 2.36 -5.64 14.55
C ARG A 12 3.05 -7.00 14.61
N ASP A 13 2.50 -8.01 13.92
CA ASP A 13 3.10 -9.35 13.88
C ASP A 13 4.53 -9.29 13.32
N LEU A 14 4.69 -8.58 12.20
CA LEU A 14 5.98 -8.38 11.53
C LEU A 14 6.98 -7.60 12.40
N ALA A 15 6.51 -6.61 13.16
CA ALA A 15 7.38 -5.82 14.05
C ALA A 15 7.83 -6.59 15.30
N GLN A 16 7.05 -7.58 15.76
CA GLN A 16 7.32 -8.34 16.97
C GLN A 16 8.21 -9.57 16.73
N ALA A 17 8.09 -10.22 15.58
CA ALA A 17 8.88 -11.39 15.23
C ALA A 17 10.37 -11.02 15.07
N ARG A 18 11.24 -11.77 15.74
CA ARG A 18 12.70 -11.68 15.56
C ARG A 18 13.19 -12.62 14.48
N HIS A 19 12.45 -13.71 14.25
CA HIS A 19 12.79 -14.73 13.27
C HIS A 19 11.56 -15.13 12.46
N ALA A 20 11.75 -15.46 11.19
CA ALA A 20 10.64 -15.77 10.27
C ALA A 20 9.75 -16.93 10.73
N HIS A 21 10.31 -17.92 11.45
CA HIS A 21 9.57 -19.08 11.95
C HIS A 21 8.64 -18.77 13.14
N GLU A 22 8.76 -17.59 13.75
CA GLU A 22 7.88 -17.13 14.83
C GLU A 22 6.55 -16.58 14.28
N LEU A 23 6.49 -16.28 12.98
CA LEU A 23 5.30 -15.76 12.33
C LEU A 23 4.27 -16.88 12.13
N THR A 24 3.07 -16.66 12.65
CA THR A 24 1.90 -17.52 12.40
C THR A 24 0.99 -16.82 11.40
N ALA A 25 0.74 -17.46 10.25
CA ALA A 25 -0.12 -16.90 9.22
C ALA A 25 -1.56 -16.80 9.70
N ARG A 26 -2.21 -15.68 9.42
CA ARG A 26 -3.63 -15.45 9.69
C ARG A 26 -4.49 -15.96 8.55
N GLU A 27 -5.75 -16.26 8.84
CA GLU A 27 -6.73 -16.64 7.81
C GLU A 27 -7.01 -15.48 6.86
N GLU A 28 -7.00 -14.24 7.37
CA GLU A 28 -7.25 -13.04 6.58
C GLU A 28 -6.01 -12.52 5.83
N ILE A 29 -6.27 -11.71 4.80
CA ILE A 29 -5.25 -10.91 4.10
C ILE A 29 -5.30 -9.48 4.63
N ILE A 30 -4.14 -8.99 5.06
CA ILE A 30 -3.88 -7.60 5.41
C ILE A 30 -3.44 -6.86 4.15
N LEU A 31 -4.32 -6.03 3.59
CA LEU A 31 -4.09 -5.24 2.38
C LEU A 31 -3.80 -3.78 2.73
N ASN A 32 -2.66 -3.25 2.28
CA ASN A 32 -2.32 -1.82 2.39
C ASN A 32 -2.37 -1.17 1.00
N LEU A 33 -2.98 0.02 0.91
CA LEU A 33 -3.16 0.79 -0.32
C LEU A 33 -2.72 2.23 -0.08
N ASP A 34 -1.46 2.53 -0.38
CA ASP A 34 -0.81 3.74 0.07
C ASP A 34 -0.65 4.76 -1.05
N LEU A 35 -0.93 6.04 -0.72
CA LEU A 35 -0.53 7.17 -1.58
C LEU A 35 0.99 7.20 -1.76
N ALA A 36 1.70 7.01 -0.65
CA ALA A 36 3.15 7.09 -0.57
C ALA A 36 3.63 6.48 0.76
N GLN A 37 4.91 6.11 0.79
CA GLN A 37 5.63 5.65 1.97
C GLN A 37 6.98 6.36 2.00
N SER A 38 7.46 6.71 3.19
CA SER A 38 8.83 7.23 3.34
C SER A 38 9.85 6.19 2.86
N GLY A 39 10.95 6.66 2.27
CA GLY A 39 12.09 5.82 1.95
C GLY A 39 12.69 5.18 3.21
N LEU A 40 13.47 4.11 3.03
CA LEU A 40 14.12 3.41 4.15
C LEU A 40 15.35 4.16 4.68
N GLY A 41 16.12 4.80 3.79
CA GLY A 41 17.46 5.31 4.13
C GLY A 41 18.45 4.18 4.39
N SER A 42 19.55 4.49 5.08
CA SER A 42 20.54 3.51 5.52
C SER A 42 20.97 3.74 6.98
N GLU A 43 20.01 4.15 7.83
CA GLU A 43 20.23 4.60 9.22
C GLU A 43 20.70 3.49 10.18
N SER A 44 20.84 2.25 9.71
CA SER A 44 21.55 1.21 10.45
C SER A 44 23.06 1.51 10.55
N CYS A 45 23.65 2.07 9.48
CA CYS A 45 25.03 2.54 9.42
C CYS A 45 25.22 3.49 8.22
N GLY A 46 24.74 4.73 8.36
CA GLY A 46 24.73 5.71 7.28
C GLY A 46 23.65 6.78 7.46
N PRO A 47 23.38 7.58 6.42
CA PRO A 47 22.36 8.63 6.51
C PRO A 47 20.94 8.04 6.62
N GLY A 48 20.09 8.77 7.34
CA GLY A 48 18.65 8.52 7.35
C GLY A 48 17.98 8.83 6.01
N VAL A 49 16.65 8.84 6.00
CA VAL A 49 15.86 9.13 4.79
C VAL A 49 16.18 10.53 4.27
N LEU A 50 16.64 10.61 3.02
CA LEU A 50 16.92 11.89 2.36
C LEU A 50 15.63 12.73 2.22
N PRO A 51 15.72 14.07 2.28
CA PRO A 51 14.53 14.94 2.29
C PRO A 51 13.54 14.66 1.15
N GLN A 52 14.02 14.42 -0.07
CA GLN A 52 13.17 14.14 -1.24
C GLN A 52 12.40 12.81 -1.17
N TYR A 53 12.76 11.90 -0.26
CA TYR A 53 12.11 10.60 -0.07
C TYR A 53 11.34 10.52 1.26
N ARG A 54 11.22 11.64 1.99
CA ARG A 54 10.53 11.71 3.27
C ARG A 54 9.10 12.21 3.08
N LEU A 55 8.15 11.57 3.75
CA LEU A 55 6.83 12.16 3.92
C LEU A 55 6.86 13.25 4.98
N GLU A 56 6.56 14.47 4.55
CA GLU A 56 6.46 15.64 5.42
C GLU A 56 5.04 15.80 5.96
N ASP A 57 4.90 16.47 7.11
CA ASP A 57 3.62 16.87 7.67
C ASP A 57 2.99 17.99 6.84
N ARG A 58 2.20 17.60 5.85
CA ARG A 58 1.43 18.48 4.98
C ARG A 58 0.15 17.81 4.55
N ARG A 59 -0.77 18.57 3.96
CA ARG A 59 -2.01 18.02 3.42
C ARG A 59 -1.73 17.21 2.16
N TYR A 60 -2.15 15.95 2.17
CA TYR A 60 -2.20 15.08 1.00
C TYR A 60 -3.65 14.75 0.66
N SER A 61 -3.91 14.44 -0.61
CA SER A 61 -5.20 13.95 -1.08
C SER A 61 -4.97 12.71 -1.91
N TYR A 62 -5.71 11.64 -1.60
CA TYR A 62 -5.62 10.37 -2.28
C TYR A 62 -7.00 9.77 -2.51
N ARG A 63 -7.19 9.11 -3.65
CA ARG A 63 -8.45 8.48 -4.01
C ARG A 63 -8.18 7.11 -4.63
N LEU A 64 -8.99 6.16 -4.22
CA LEU A 64 -8.96 4.78 -4.67
C LEU A 64 -10.36 4.39 -5.13
N ARG A 65 -10.43 3.49 -6.11
CA ARG A 65 -11.66 2.81 -6.49
C ARG A 65 -11.45 1.32 -6.33
N LEU A 66 -12.27 0.70 -5.50
CA LEU A 66 -12.34 -0.74 -5.37
C LEU A 66 -13.60 -1.22 -6.09
N ARG A 67 -13.43 -2.18 -6.99
CA ARG A 67 -14.54 -2.86 -7.65
C ARG A 67 -14.30 -4.35 -7.55
N PRO A 68 -15.25 -5.13 -6.99
CA PRO A 68 -15.13 -6.57 -7.04
C PRO A 68 -15.18 -7.06 -8.49
N LEU A 69 -14.56 -8.21 -8.73
CA LEU A 69 -14.72 -8.98 -9.96
C LEU A 69 -15.87 -9.95 -9.74
N SER A 70 -16.81 -10.00 -10.69
CA SER A 70 -18.10 -10.65 -10.51
C SER A 70 -18.22 -12.04 -11.16
N GLY A 71 -17.15 -12.56 -11.80
CA GLY A 71 -17.10 -13.94 -12.29
C GLY A 71 -16.43 -14.11 -13.66
N THR A 72 -16.66 -15.27 -14.28
CA THR A 72 -16.14 -15.66 -15.60
C THR A 72 -16.68 -14.76 -16.70
N GLY A 73 -15.80 -14.01 -17.37
CA GLY A 73 -16.14 -13.10 -18.47
C GLY A 73 -15.60 -11.68 -18.29
N GLU A 74 -15.22 -11.32 -17.06
CA GLU A 74 -14.56 -10.06 -16.78
C GLU A 74 -13.03 -10.23 -16.85
N SER A 75 -12.39 -9.44 -17.71
CA SER A 75 -10.93 -9.37 -17.80
C SER A 75 -10.41 -8.32 -16.80
N PRO A 76 -9.66 -8.71 -15.75
CA PRO A 76 -9.10 -7.74 -14.80
C PRO A 76 -8.19 -6.71 -15.48
N ALA A 77 -7.48 -7.14 -16.52
CA ALA A 77 -6.60 -6.29 -17.30
C ALA A 77 -7.36 -5.20 -18.04
N ASP A 78 -8.52 -5.53 -18.62
CA ASP A 78 -9.33 -4.55 -19.35
C ASP A 78 -10.03 -3.59 -18.38
N LEU A 79 -10.57 -4.11 -17.27
CA LEU A 79 -11.18 -3.32 -16.21
C LEU A 79 -10.19 -2.35 -15.54
N GLY A 80 -8.95 -2.78 -15.36
CA GLY A 80 -7.87 -1.96 -14.80
C GLY A 80 -7.39 -0.85 -15.73
N LYS A 81 -7.65 -0.96 -17.04
CA LYS A 81 -7.27 0.03 -18.07
C LYS A 81 -8.42 0.97 -18.46
N GLN A 82 -9.60 0.81 -17.85
CA GLN A 82 -10.74 1.68 -18.13
C GLN A 82 -10.42 3.13 -17.76
N VAL A 83 -10.68 4.05 -18.69
CA VAL A 83 -10.66 5.49 -18.41
C VAL A 83 -11.91 5.83 -17.60
N LEU A 84 -11.72 6.49 -16.46
CA LEU A 84 -12.80 6.84 -15.56
C LEU A 84 -13.04 8.35 -15.60
N PRO A 85 -14.29 8.79 -15.41
CA PRO A 85 -14.58 10.20 -15.23
C PRO A 85 -13.79 10.73 -14.03
N THR A 86 -13.19 11.91 -14.20
CA THR A 86 -12.51 12.58 -13.11
C THR A 86 -13.56 13.10 -12.14
N PHE A 87 -13.55 12.61 -10.91
CA PHE A 87 -14.39 13.18 -9.87
C PHE A 87 -13.86 14.56 -9.50
N GLU A 88 -14.68 15.60 -9.64
CA GLU A 88 -14.35 16.91 -9.09
C GLU A 88 -14.37 16.85 -7.56
N ARG A 89 -13.48 17.61 -6.92
CA ARG A 89 -13.37 17.66 -5.47
C ARG A 89 -14.45 18.61 -4.97
N THR A 90 -15.50 18.10 -4.33
CA THR A 90 -16.38 18.94 -3.52
C THR A 90 -15.57 19.44 -2.32
N GLU A 91 -15.54 20.75 -2.13
CA GLU A 91 -14.82 21.41 -1.02
C GLU A 91 -15.39 21.07 0.36
#